data_AF-A0A0N5D4Y3-F1
#
_entry.id   AF-A0A0N5D4Y3-F1
#
_cell.length_a   1.000
_cell.length_b   1.000
_cell.length_c   1.000
_cell.angle_alpha   90.00
_cell.angle_beta   90.00
_cell.angle_gamma   90.00
#
_symmetry.space_group_name_H-M   'P 1'
#
loop_
_entity.id
_entity.type
_entity.pdbx_description
1 polymer ?
#
loop_
_entity_poly.entity_id
_entity_poly.type
_entity_poly.pdbx_seq_one_letter_code
_entity_poly.pdbx_strand_id
1 'polypeptide(L)'
;MKKHIVFLVCFILPNFGNSIFFELSRVQSVAVQGVLLCEGRPLPNHQVILIDKDGLDPDDIMGKNVTDQMGHFFVHGNESEWTAIDPILVIRHKCNDGGIPCDREWRLGIPVKYISNEGDAQKIMDVGILNAEVVFYGEKRECLLLSKMRPLSSVFAYLIIAIIHTANTFLEQSVRVRGRLLCGSQPASGVLVKLVDKDNGPNPDDLMAISYTDSGGRFDLHGNSYEFSTIDPEIRIYHDCNDYGRPCQREWVIRIPERYVSKGAEAGETMRLGEINLEVVGRLLCGNQSASGVRVKLVDDDFGSDPDDDLDAGYTDQNGYFNLSGGTNEITTIDPHLKIYHDCNDDATPCQRRWKFELPNHYITNGKVPQKILHFGTWNLEAIMPDESHDCIH
;
A
#
# COMPACT_ATOMS: atom_id res chain seq x y z
N MET A 1 3.74 12.86 36.35
CA MET A 1 3.42 12.93 37.80
C MET A 1 3.34 11.49 38.36
N LYS A 2 4.41 11.02 39.05
CA LYS A 2 4.60 9.68 39.72
C LYS A 2 4.60 8.45 38.76
N LYS A 3 5.42 7.40 38.84
CA LYS A 3 6.52 6.83 39.69
C LYS A 3 7.14 5.72 38.78
N HIS A 4 8.42 5.37 38.86
CA HIS A 4 8.90 4.30 39.74
C HIS A 4 10.42 4.32 39.94
N ILE A 5 10.79 4.20 41.22
CA ILE A 5 12.11 3.91 41.75
C ILE A 5 12.41 2.42 41.55
N VAL A 6 13.60 2.06 41.09
CA VAL A 6 14.24 0.78 41.42
C VAL A 6 15.63 1.06 41.99
N PHE A 7 15.82 0.61 43.22
CA PHE A 7 17.01 0.69 44.03
C PHE A 7 17.83 -0.58 43.75
N LEU A 8 19.10 -0.46 43.33
CA LEU A 8 20.06 -1.55 43.51
C LEU A 8 21.18 -1.08 44.44
N VAL A 9 21.22 -1.77 45.59
CA VAL A 9 22.16 -1.63 46.68
C VAL A 9 23.57 -1.99 46.20
N CYS A 10 24.56 -1.14 46.45
CA CYS A 10 25.94 -1.58 46.61
C CYS A 10 26.54 -0.94 47.87
N PHE A 11 27.05 -1.81 48.74
CA PHE A 11 27.49 -1.52 50.10
C PHE A 11 28.78 -0.68 50.16
N ILE A 12 28.73 0.26 51.08
CA ILE A 12 29.76 1.01 51.81
C ILE A 12 31.19 0.41 51.77
N LEU A 13 32.15 1.16 51.22
CA LEU A 13 33.51 1.36 51.77
C LEU A 13 34.01 2.78 51.42
N PRO A 14 34.74 3.48 52.32
CA PRO A 14 35.07 4.90 52.15
C PRO A 14 36.42 5.13 51.42
N ASN A 15 36.46 6.24 50.69
CA ASN A 15 37.64 6.97 50.22
C ASN A 15 38.61 6.27 49.26
N PHE A 16 38.49 6.55 47.97
CA PHE A 16 39.55 7.21 47.17
C PHE A 16 38.86 7.89 45.97
N GLY A 17 39.20 9.15 45.71
CA GLY A 17 38.56 9.95 44.68
C GLY A 17 38.63 9.31 43.30
N ASN A 18 37.51 9.31 42.59
CA ASN A 18 37.43 9.32 41.15
C ASN A 18 36.00 9.71 40.76
N SER A 19 35.89 10.90 40.16
CA SER A 19 34.68 11.47 39.60
C SER A 19 34.21 10.61 38.43
N ILE A 20 33.37 9.59 38.65
CA ILE A 20 32.87 8.77 37.54
C ILE A 20 31.41 8.35 37.80
N PHE A 21 30.58 8.61 36.78
CA PHE A 21 29.18 8.23 36.57
C PHE A 21 28.08 9.08 37.24
N PHE A 22 28.01 10.35 36.85
CA PHE A 22 26.70 10.97 36.55
C PHE A 22 26.72 11.32 35.07
N GLU A 23 26.28 10.39 34.20
CA GLU A 23 25.86 10.78 32.86
C GLU A 23 24.50 11.46 32.99
N LEU A 24 24.49 12.77 32.75
CA LEU A 24 23.30 13.61 32.77
C LEU A 24 22.54 13.37 31.45
N SER A 25 21.24 13.09 31.55
CA SER A 25 20.31 13.13 30.41
C SER A 25 20.49 14.43 29.63
N ARG A 26 20.48 14.34 28.29
CA ARG A 26 20.66 15.49 27.39
C ARG A 26 19.40 15.73 26.59
N VAL A 27 19.07 17.01 26.40
CA VAL A 27 17.96 17.41 25.54
C VAL A 27 18.40 17.30 24.08
N GLN A 28 17.62 16.54 23.32
CA GLN A 28 17.81 16.33 21.89
C GLN A 28 16.57 16.84 21.15
N SER A 29 16.75 17.48 20.01
CA SER A 29 15.66 18.09 19.26
C SER A 29 15.70 17.77 17.77
N VAL A 30 14.52 17.73 17.16
CA VAL A 30 14.33 17.43 15.74
C VAL A 30 13.20 18.29 15.16
N ALA A 31 13.33 18.67 13.89
CA ALA A 31 12.31 19.42 13.16
C ALA A 31 12.15 18.87 11.74
N VAL A 32 10.90 18.81 11.28
CA VAL A 32 10.52 18.27 9.97
C VAL A 32 9.48 19.17 9.32
N GLN A 33 9.60 19.35 8.00
CA GLN A 33 8.64 20.07 7.17
C GLN A 33 8.31 19.30 5.90
N GLY A 34 7.18 19.64 5.28
CA GLY A 34 6.79 19.12 3.98
C GLY A 34 5.42 19.63 3.54
N VAL A 35 4.92 19.04 2.45
CA VAL A 35 3.58 19.29 1.90
C VAL A 35 2.85 17.96 1.73
N LEU A 36 1.59 17.89 2.15
CA LEU A 36 0.74 16.71 1.99
C LEU A 36 -0.36 16.98 0.96
N LEU A 37 -0.43 16.14 -0.08
CA LEU A 37 -1.42 16.20 -1.14
C LEU A 37 -2.25 14.90 -1.20
N CYS A 38 -3.43 14.96 -1.80
CA CYS A 38 -4.26 13.82 -2.19
C CYS A 38 -4.91 14.15 -3.54
N GLU A 39 -4.71 13.30 -4.56
CA GLU A 39 -5.20 13.55 -5.92
C GLU A 39 -4.72 14.91 -6.48
N GLY A 40 -3.47 15.27 -6.14
CA GLY A 40 -2.87 16.55 -6.50
C GLY A 40 -3.44 17.78 -5.77
N ARG A 41 -4.35 17.60 -4.81
CA ARG A 41 -4.94 18.69 -4.01
C ARG A 41 -4.31 18.76 -2.62
N PRO A 42 -4.11 19.97 -2.06
CA PRO A 42 -3.73 20.14 -0.66
C PRO A 42 -4.62 19.37 0.31
N LEU A 43 -4.03 18.68 1.28
CA LEU A 43 -4.74 18.04 2.39
C LEU A 43 -4.63 18.90 3.67
N PRO A 44 -5.59 19.80 3.96
CA PRO A 44 -5.54 20.66 5.15
C PRO A 44 -6.06 19.97 6.41
N ASN A 45 -5.66 20.48 7.58
CA ASN A 45 -6.13 20.06 8.91
C ASN A 45 -5.87 18.58 9.26
N HIS A 46 -4.84 17.96 8.70
CA HIS A 46 -4.44 16.59 9.00
C HIS A 46 -3.32 16.54 10.03
N GLN A 47 -3.36 15.57 10.95
CA GLN A 47 -2.42 15.51 12.07
C GLN A 47 -1.04 15.04 11.62
N VAL A 48 -0.02 15.75 12.11
CA VAL A 48 1.40 15.43 11.95
C VAL A 48 2.04 15.42 13.34
N ILE A 49 2.67 14.32 13.70
CA ILE A 49 3.14 14.05 15.06
C ILE A 49 4.60 13.61 14.98
N LEU A 50 5.45 14.14 15.85
CA LEU A 50 6.77 13.60 16.11
C LEU A 50 6.70 12.76 17.37
N ILE A 51 7.15 11.52 17.27
CA ILE A 51 7.30 10.61 18.40
C ILE A 51 8.74 10.14 18.51
N ASP A 52 9.18 9.86 19.72
CA ASP A 52 10.37 9.07 20.00
C ASP A 52 9.96 7.60 20.10
N LYS A 53 10.71 6.70 19.46
CA LYS A 53 10.41 5.27 19.49
C LYS A 53 11.33 4.56 20.47
N ASP A 54 10.80 4.26 21.64
CA ASP A 54 11.57 3.66 22.72
C ASP A 54 11.44 2.14 22.77
N GLY A 55 12.49 1.49 23.27
CA GLY A 55 12.54 0.03 23.35
C GLY A 55 11.79 -0.58 24.55
N LEU A 56 11.68 0.14 25.66
CA LEU A 56 11.22 -0.41 26.96
C LEU A 56 10.07 0.37 27.61
N ASP A 57 9.72 1.54 27.09
CA ASP A 57 8.61 2.40 27.48
C ASP A 57 7.73 2.79 26.27
N PRO A 58 6.50 3.32 26.51
CA PRO A 58 5.60 3.71 25.42
C PRO A 58 6.12 4.92 24.67
N ASP A 59 6.12 4.86 23.32
CA ASP A 59 6.53 5.95 22.42
C ASP A 59 6.12 7.35 22.94
N ASP A 60 7.10 8.21 23.22
CA ASP A 60 6.87 9.56 23.74
C ASP A 60 6.57 10.56 22.62
N ILE A 61 5.56 11.41 22.83
CA ILE A 61 5.16 12.42 21.83
C ILE A 61 5.98 13.70 22.02
N MET A 62 6.97 13.90 21.17
CA MET A 62 7.83 15.09 21.18
C MET A 62 7.14 16.36 20.64
N GLY A 63 6.23 16.21 19.66
CA GLY A 63 5.60 17.36 19.00
C GLY A 63 4.36 17.00 18.20
N LYS A 64 3.42 17.94 18.05
CA LYS A 64 2.22 17.78 17.22
C LYS A 64 1.94 19.07 16.46
N ASN A 65 1.53 18.93 15.20
CA ASN A 65 0.95 20.01 14.43
C ASN A 65 -0.11 19.47 13.48
N VAL A 66 -0.68 20.35 12.65
CA VAL A 66 -1.56 19.99 11.55
C VAL A 66 -1.10 20.64 10.25
N THR A 67 -1.51 20.09 9.12
CA THR A 67 -1.31 20.71 7.81
C THR A 67 -2.17 21.96 7.64
N ASP A 68 -1.63 22.98 6.96
CA ASP A 68 -2.34 24.23 6.66
C ASP A 68 -3.27 24.12 5.44
N GLN A 69 -3.88 25.22 5.01
CA GLN A 69 -4.79 25.26 3.86
C GLN A 69 -4.13 24.88 2.53
N MET A 70 -2.82 25.01 2.44
CA MET A 70 -2.01 24.64 1.27
C MET A 70 -1.37 23.25 1.45
N GLY A 71 -1.68 22.54 2.53
CA GLY A 71 -1.15 21.20 2.84
C GLY A 71 0.24 21.23 3.45
N HIS A 72 0.81 22.42 3.71
CA HIS A 72 2.14 22.53 4.32
C HIS A 72 2.08 22.16 5.80
N PHE A 73 3.16 21.57 6.29
CA PHE A 73 3.35 21.36 7.71
C PHE A 73 4.79 21.64 8.14
N PHE A 74 4.92 22.00 9.41
CA PHE A 74 6.19 22.10 10.12
C PHE A 74 5.95 21.57 11.53
N VAL A 75 6.69 20.54 11.94
CA VAL A 75 6.58 19.95 13.27
C VAL A 75 7.97 19.86 13.87
N HIS A 76 8.10 20.26 15.13
CA HIS A 76 9.35 20.18 15.87
C HIS A 76 9.07 19.67 17.27
N GLY A 77 10.06 19.05 17.88
CA GLY A 77 9.95 18.45 19.20
C GLY A 77 11.33 18.26 19.83
N ASN A 78 11.34 18.02 21.13
CA ASN A 78 12.53 17.64 21.87
C ASN A 78 12.18 16.62 22.96
N GLU A 79 13.18 15.84 23.35
CA GLU A 79 13.10 14.90 24.46
C GLU A 79 14.43 14.83 25.22
N SER A 80 14.38 14.47 26.50
CA SER A 80 15.52 14.38 27.41
C SER A 80 15.91 12.92 27.67
N GLU A 81 16.81 12.39 26.85
CA GLU A 81 17.24 11.00 26.91
C GLU A 81 18.71 10.80 27.29
N TRP A 82 19.04 9.60 27.77
CA TRP A 82 20.44 9.17 27.93
C TRP A 82 21.03 8.70 26.59
N THR A 83 20.20 8.05 25.77
CA THR A 83 20.52 7.58 24.43
C THR A 83 20.23 8.64 23.38
N ALA A 84 20.57 8.36 22.11
CA ALA A 84 20.06 9.18 21.02
C ALA A 84 18.59 8.82 20.79
N ILE A 85 17.74 9.84 20.65
CA ILE A 85 16.33 9.68 20.27
C ILE A 85 16.22 8.91 18.94
N ASP A 86 15.16 8.13 18.76
CA ASP A 86 14.75 7.46 17.51
C ASP A 86 13.48 8.13 16.93
N PRO A 87 13.62 9.32 16.32
CA PRO A 87 12.50 10.16 15.96
C PRO A 87 11.73 9.62 14.75
N ILE A 88 10.41 9.49 14.89
CA ILE A 88 9.48 9.08 13.83
C ILE A 88 8.49 10.21 13.56
N LEU A 89 8.39 10.61 12.29
CA LEU A 89 7.30 11.43 11.79
C LEU A 89 6.09 10.54 11.53
N VAL A 90 4.99 10.84 12.23
CA VAL A 90 3.70 10.20 12.05
C VAL A 90 2.74 11.14 11.31
N ILE A 91 2.21 10.71 10.16
CA ILE A 91 1.20 11.47 9.40
C ILE A 91 -0.10 10.66 9.38
N ARG A 92 -1.20 11.27 9.83
CA ARG A 92 -2.53 10.62 9.82
C ARG A 92 -3.43 11.24 8.76
N HIS A 93 -3.97 10.41 7.87
CA HIS A 93 -4.84 10.88 6.78
C HIS A 93 -5.95 9.91 6.40
N LYS A 94 -6.88 10.40 5.58
CA LYS A 94 -8.03 9.64 5.04
C LYS A 94 -8.14 9.70 3.51
N CYS A 95 -7.06 10.09 2.84
CA CYS A 95 -7.02 10.10 1.37
C CYS A 95 -7.48 8.75 0.81
N ASN A 96 -8.53 8.80 -0.01
CA ASN A 96 -9.18 7.66 -0.67
C ASN A 96 -9.61 6.50 0.25
N ASP A 97 -9.86 6.75 1.54
CA ASP A 97 -10.17 5.70 2.53
C ASP A 97 -11.68 5.38 2.68
N GLY A 98 -12.50 5.74 1.68
CA GLY A 98 -13.89 5.26 1.55
C GLY A 98 -14.86 5.58 2.71
N GLY A 99 -14.50 6.49 3.63
CA GLY A 99 -15.32 6.83 4.81
C GLY A 99 -15.20 5.84 5.97
N ILE A 100 -14.17 4.99 5.97
CA ILE A 100 -13.87 4.07 7.07
C ILE A 100 -13.59 4.88 8.36
N PRO A 101 -14.07 4.46 9.55
CA PRO A 101 -13.84 5.15 10.82
C PRO A 101 -12.42 4.87 11.38
N CYS A 102 -11.44 4.75 10.47
CA CYS A 102 -10.04 4.57 10.75
C CYS A 102 -9.25 5.67 10.03
N ASP A 103 -8.06 5.93 10.52
CA ASP A 103 -7.12 6.83 9.88
C ASP A 103 -5.95 5.98 9.38
N ARG A 104 -5.52 6.23 8.13
CA ARG A 104 -4.26 5.71 7.59
C ARG A 104 -3.12 6.43 8.30
N GLU A 105 -2.17 5.67 8.84
CA GLU A 105 -1.06 6.20 9.63
C GLU A 105 0.27 5.87 8.96
N TRP A 106 0.95 6.93 8.52
CA TRP A 106 2.31 6.87 8.01
C TRP A 106 3.33 7.11 9.09
N ARG A 107 4.40 6.30 9.10
CA ARG A 107 5.51 6.38 10.07
C ARG A 107 6.82 6.43 9.30
N LEU A 108 7.44 7.61 9.25
CA LEU A 108 8.69 7.84 8.55
C LEU A 108 9.79 8.12 9.57
N GLY A 109 10.80 7.28 9.66
CA GLY A 109 11.95 7.51 10.52
C GLY A 109 12.79 8.69 10.01
N ILE A 110 13.32 9.48 10.93
CA ILE A 110 14.12 10.67 10.65
C ILE A 110 15.59 10.33 10.94
N PRO A 111 16.51 10.51 9.97
CA PRO A 111 17.92 10.17 10.18
C PRO A 111 18.56 10.91 11.34
N VAL A 112 19.44 10.21 12.07
CA VAL A 112 20.15 10.73 13.24
C VAL A 112 20.92 12.03 12.98
N LYS A 113 21.30 12.31 11.74
CA LYS A 113 22.02 13.54 11.36
C LYS A 113 21.18 14.82 11.51
N TYR A 114 19.85 14.69 11.61
CA TYR A 114 18.90 15.77 11.87
C TYR A 114 18.64 16.00 13.37
N ILE A 115 19.12 15.11 14.24
CA ILE A 115 19.05 15.28 15.69
C ILE A 115 20.10 16.32 16.11
N SER A 116 19.66 17.31 16.88
CA SER A 116 20.51 18.34 17.46
C SER A 116 20.65 18.12 18.96
N ASN A 117 21.87 18.19 19.48
CA ASN A 117 22.11 18.22 20.93
C ASN A 117 22.05 19.69 21.37
N GLU A 118 21.25 19.98 22.40
CA GLU A 118 21.10 21.29 23.05
C GLU A 118 20.22 22.32 22.29
N GLY A 119 19.02 22.59 22.81
CA GLY A 119 18.15 23.70 22.37
C GLY A 119 17.29 23.38 21.15
N ASP A 120 17.06 24.39 20.29
CA ASP A 120 16.23 24.26 19.08
C ASP A 120 16.93 23.41 18.01
N ALA A 121 16.12 22.73 17.18
CA ALA A 121 16.63 21.91 16.10
C ALA A 121 17.43 22.76 15.11
N GLN A 122 18.71 22.43 14.94
CA GLN A 122 19.64 23.20 14.08
C GLN A 122 19.48 22.82 12.61
N LYS A 123 18.87 21.67 12.33
CA LYS A 123 18.60 21.17 10.98
C LYS A 123 17.14 20.77 10.87
N ILE A 124 16.54 21.16 9.76
CA ILE A 124 15.15 20.83 9.42
C ILE A 124 15.22 19.81 8.28
N MET A 125 14.59 18.66 8.49
CA MET A 125 14.40 17.69 7.41
C MET A 125 13.21 18.14 6.55
N ASP A 126 13.43 18.31 5.25
CA ASP A 126 12.34 18.49 4.29
C ASP A 126 12.00 17.13 3.67
N VAL A 127 10.79 16.61 3.93
CA VAL A 127 10.35 15.32 3.36
C VAL A 127 9.85 15.45 1.91
N GLY A 128 9.64 16.68 1.43
CA GLY A 128 9.15 17.00 0.11
C GLY A 128 7.64 17.19 0.03
N ILE A 129 7.08 16.86 -1.14
CA ILE A 129 5.65 16.96 -1.48
C ILE A 129 5.12 15.53 -1.58
N LEU A 130 4.46 15.06 -0.53
CA LEU A 130 4.00 13.69 -0.40
C LEU A 130 2.59 13.55 -0.97
N ASN A 131 2.37 12.59 -1.87
CA ASN A 131 1.03 12.23 -2.33
C ASN A 131 0.47 11.09 -1.47
N ALA A 132 -0.54 11.37 -0.66
CA ALA A 132 -1.21 10.46 0.27
C ALA A 132 -2.00 9.32 -0.37
N GLU A 133 -2.09 9.28 -1.71
CA GLU A 133 -2.76 8.21 -2.44
C GLU A 133 -2.00 6.88 -2.41
N VAL A 134 -0.67 6.92 -2.38
CA VAL A 134 0.15 5.70 -2.35
C VAL A 134 0.05 5.00 -1.01
N VAL A 135 0.27 3.69 -0.98
CA VAL A 135 0.37 2.89 0.24
C VAL A 135 1.79 2.34 0.30
N PHE A 136 2.46 2.37 1.46
CA PHE A 136 3.71 1.63 1.64
C PHE A 136 3.47 0.40 2.51
N TYR A 137 4.34 -0.58 2.32
CA TYR A 137 4.40 -1.78 3.14
C TYR A 137 4.73 -1.37 4.60
N GLY A 138 3.88 -1.80 5.53
CA GLY A 138 3.98 -1.45 6.95
C GLY A 138 3.09 -0.28 7.40
N GLU A 139 2.28 0.30 6.51
CA GLU A 139 1.26 1.27 6.90
C GLU A 139 0.30 0.69 7.95
N LYS A 140 0.04 1.47 9.01
CA LYS A 140 -0.89 1.08 10.07
C LYS A 140 -2.24 1.76 9.87
N ARG A 141 -3.30 1.10 10.34
CA ARG A 141 -4.63 1.70 10.46
C ARG A 141 -4.99 1.83 11.92
N GLU A 142 -5.34 3.03 12.37
CA GLU A 142 -5.89 3.25 13.72
C GLU A 142 -7.40 3.48 13.62
N CYS A 143 -8.20 2.53 14.11
CA CYS A 143 -9.66 2.62 14.10
C CYS A 143 -10.19 3.14 15.45
N LEU A 144 -10.94 4.23 15.44
CA LEU A 144 -11.45 4.87 16.66
C LEU A 144 -12.58 4.07 17.37
N LEU A 145 -13.03 2.93 16.83
CA LEU A 145 -14.27 2.24 17.25
C LEU A 145 -14.13 0.85 17.88
N LEU A 146 -12.94 0.31 18.13
CA LEU A 146 -12.82 -1.01 18.79
C LEU A 146 -12.71 -0.98 20.33
N SER A 147 -12.72 0.19 20.98
CA SER A 147 -12.56 0.26 22.45
C SER A 147 -13.87 0.38 23.25
N LYS A 148 -15.06 0.44 22.63
CA LYS A 148 -16.33 0.70 23.37
C LYS A 148 -17.59 -0.02 22.86
N MET A 149 -17.51 -1.25 22.35
CA MET A 149 -18.72 -2.06 22.16
C MET A 149 -19.05 -2.83 23.44
N ARG A 150 -20.04 -2.34 24.20
CA ARG A 150 -20.72 -3.16 25.23
C ARG A 150 -21.68 -4.13 24.51
N PRO A 151 -21.70 -5.43 24.84
CA PRO A 151 -22.59 -6.37 24.17
C PRO A 151 -24.05 -5.99 24.47
N LEU A 152 -24.85 -5.75 23.43
CA LEU A 152 -26.29 -5.64 23.60
C LEU A 152 -26.84 -7.01 24.04
N SER A 153 -27.63 -6.97 25.11
CA SER A 153 -28.31 -8.11 25.73
C SER A 153 -29.04 -8.99 24.69
N SER A 154 -28.76 -10.30 24.76
CA SER A 154 -29.15 -11.40 23.87
C SER A 154 -30.66 -11.69 23.76
N VAL A 155 -31.53 -10.78 24.21
CA VAL A 155 -32.98 -11.05 24.34
C VAL A 155 -33.78 -10.57 23.12
N PHE A 156 -33.27 -9.60 22.35
CA PHE A 156 -33.95 -9.12 21.13
C PHE A 156 -33.72 -10.00 19.89
N ALA A 157 -32.66 -10.83 19.88
CA ALA A 157 -32.34 -11.68 18.74
C ALA A 157 -33.32 -12.85 18.55
N TYR A 158 -33.92 -13.35 19.64
CA TYR A 158 -34.83 -14.50 19.58
C TYR A 158 -36.25 -14.15 19.13
N LEU A 159 -36.66 -12.87 19.15
CA LEU A 159 -38.01 -12.47 18.73
C LEU A 159 -38.14 -12.26 17.20
N ILE A 160 -37.01 -12.05 16.50
CA ILE A 160 -37.00 -11.89 15.02
C ILE A 160 -37.04 -13.25 14.30
N ILE A 161 -36.63 -14.34 14.95
CA ILE A 161 -36.60 -15.69 14.35
C ILE A 161 -38.02 -16.29 14.17
N ALA A 162 -39.05 -15.68 14.77
CA ALA A 162 -40.41 -16.21 14.74
C ALA A 162 -41.35 -15.60 13.65
N ILE A 163 -40.88 -14.69 12.77
CA ILE A 163 -41.76 -14.00 11.78
C ILE A 163 -41.24 -14.07 10.32
N ILE A 164 -40.47 -15.09 9.91
CA ILE A 164 -40.15 -15.26 8.48
C ILE A 164 -40.57 -16.66 8.00
N HIS A 165 -41.86 -16.79 7.71
CA HIS A 165 -42.37 -17.71 6.70
C HIS A 165 -42.84 -16.86 5.51
N THR A 166 -41.90 -16.27 4.77
CA THR A 166 -42.18 -15.66 3.47
C THR A 166 -40.95 -15.85 2.58
N ALA A 167 -41.11 -16.70 1.55
CA ALA A 167 -40.30 -16.89 0.34
C ALA A 167 -38.78 -16.62 0.47
N ASN A 168 -37.98 -17.69 0.55
CA ASN A 168 -36.58 -17.63 0.14
C ASN A 168 -36.54 -17.40 -1.37
N THR A 169 -36.42 -16.15 -1.80
CA THR A 169 -36.07 -15.84 -3.19
C THR A 169 -34.57 -15.76 -3.28
N PHE A 170 -33.94 -16.77 -3.89
CA PHE A 170 -32.56 -16.65 -4.35
C PHE A 170 -32.48 -15.47 -5.35
N LEU A 171 -31.46 -14.63 -5.21
CA LEU A 171 -31.20 -13.54 -6.13
C LEU A 171 -30.46 -14.10 -7.33
N GLU A 172 -31.13 -14.09 -8.49
CA GLU A 172 -30.45 -14.36 -9.74
C GLU A 172 -29.54 -13.18 -10.08
N GLN A 173 -28.28 -13.48 -10.40
CA GLN A 173 -27.29 -12.48 -10.76
C GLN A 173 -26.46 -12.99 -11.94
N SER A 174 -25.95 -12.07 -12.75
CA SER A 174 -25.26 -12.41 -14.00
C SER A 174 -24.06 -11.51 -14.26
N VAL A 175 -23.12 -12.06 -15.04
CA VAL A 175 -21.96 -11.35 -15.56
C VAL A 175 -21.70 -11.74 -17.00
N ARG A 176 -21.11 -10.82 -17.75
CA ARG A 176 -20.61 -11.07 -19.11
C ARG A 176 -19.20 -10.53 -19.27
N VAL A 177 -18.33 -11.35 -19.82
CA VAL A 177 -16.94 -10.98 -20.07
C VAL A 177 -16.51 -11.36 -21.47
N ARG A 178 -15.79 -10.45 -22.12
CA ARG A 178 -15.18 -10.66 -23.44
C ARG A 178 -13.70 -10.40 -23.37
N GLY A 179 -12.89 -11.18 -24.06
CA GLY A 179 -11.45 -10.96 -24.09
C GLY A 179 -10.78 -11.49 -25.34
N ARG A 180 -9.47 -11.26 -25.44
CA ARG A 180 -8.61 -11.84 -26.47
C ARG A 180 -7.30 -12.29 -25.84
N LEU A 181 -6.98 -13.57 -25.96
CA LEU A 181 -5.75 -14.16 -25.47
C LEU A 181 -4.71 -14.26 -26.59
N LEU A 182 -3.47 -13.92 -26.26
CA LEU A 182 -2.30 -14.09 -27.12
C LEU A 182 -1.30 -15.01 -26.42
N CYS A 183 -0.51 -15.74 -27.20
CA CYS A 183 0.66 -16.47 -26.73
C CYS A 183 1.88 -15.92 -27.46
N GLY A 184 2.67 -15.10 -26.76
CA GLY A 184 3.63 -14.21 -27.41
C GLY A 184 2.91 -13.26 -28.37
N SER A 185 3.31 -13.22 -29.65
CA SER A 185 2.69 -12.37 -30.67
C SER A 185 1.53 -13.02 -31.43
N GLN A 186 1.23 -14.30 -31.18
CA GLN A 186 0.21 -15.05 -31.91
C GLN A 186 -1.09 -15.16 -31.12
N PRO A 187 -2.26 -15.19 -31.77
CA PRO A 187 -3.51 -15.48 -31.08
C PRO A 187 -3.48 -16.86 -30.42
N ALA A 188 -3.82 -16.91 -29.13
CA ALA A 188 -3.92 -18.17 -28.40
C ALA A 188 -5.28 -18.79 -28.69
N SER A 189 -5.33 -19.74 -29.63
CA SER A 189 -6.56 -20.41 -30.05
C SER A 189 -6.81 -21.71 -29.29
N GLY A 190 -8.08 -22.06 -29.06
CA GLY A 190 -8.46 -23.29 -28.36
C GLY A 190 -8.14 -23.32 -26.85
N VAL A 191 -7.81 -22.19 -26.23
CA VAL A 191 -7.61 -22.06 -24.79
C VAL A 191 -8.96 -22.16 -24.08
N LEU A 192 -9.03 -23.02 -23.04
CA LEU A 192 -10.23 -23.22 -22.23
C LEU A 192 -10.41 -22.04 -21.26
N VAL A 193 -11.60 -21.47 -21.22
CA VAL A 193 -11.98 -20.38 -20.33
C VAL A 193 -13.26 -20.76 -19.60
N LYS A 194 -13.24 -20.75 -18.27
CA LYS A 194 -14.41 -21.00 -17.42
C LYS A 194 -14.80 -19.73 -16.69
N LEU A 195 -16.08 -19.54 -16.43
CA LEU A 195 -16.62 -18.54 -15.51
C LEU A 195 -17.19 -19.30 -14.32
N VAL A 196 -16.74 -18.96 -13.12
CA VAL A 196 -17.02 -19.66 -11.87
C VAL A 196 -17.44 -18.64 -10.83
N ASP A 197 -18.44 -18.96 -10.03
CA ASP A 197 -18.80 -18.22 -8.82
C ASP A 197 -18.05 -18.82 -7.64
N LYS A 198 -17.25 -18.01 -6.93
CA LYS A 198 -16.38 -18.50 -5.87
C LYS A 198 -17.02 -18.30 -4.51
N ASP A 199 -17.49 -19.40 -3.92
CA ASP A 199 -18.16 -19.35 -2.62
C ASP A 199 -17.17 -19.42 -1.45
N ASN A 200 -17.28 -18.47 -0.52
CA ASN A 200 -16.62 -18.56 0.79
C ASN A 200 -17.55 -19.25 1.82
N GLY A 201 -18.00 -20.48 1.53
CA GLY A 201 -19.02 -21.17 2.35
C GLY A 201 -19.07 -22.70 2.18
N PRO A 202 -20.09 -23.39 2.74
CA PRO A 202 -20.29 -24.83 2.57
C PRO A 202 -20.84 -25.24 1.19
N ASN A 203 -21.13 -24.27 0.32
CA ASN A 203 -21.51 -24.51 -1.07
C ASN A 203 -20.24 -24.74 -1.93
N PRO A 204 -20.27 -25.69 -2.87
CA PRO A 204 -19.19 -25.89 -3.82
C PRO A 204 -19.24 -24.81 -4.91
N ASP A 205 -18.06 -24.27 -5.31
CA ASP A 205 -17.91 -23.31 -6.42
C ASP A 205 -18.81 -23.64 -7.63
N ASP A 206 -19.67 -22.70 -8.02
CA ASP A 206 -20.63 -22.89 -9.11
C ASP A 206 -20.03 -22.54 -10.46
N LEU A 207 -19.95 -23.53 -11.36
CA LEU A 207 -19.54 -23.30 -12.75
C LEU A 207 -20.68 -22.62 -13.53
N MET A 208 -20.53 -21.32 -13.80
CA MET A 208 -21.54 -20.51 -14.48
C MET A 208 -21.49 -20.67 -16.02
N ALA A 209 -20.29 -20.72 -16.61
CA ALA A 209 -20.14 -20.88 -18.05
C ALA A 209 -18.76 -21.44 -18.45
N ILE A 210 -18.68 -22.03 -19.65
CA ILE A 210 -17.43 -22.50 -20.27
C ILE A 210 -17.38 -22.05 -21.72
N SER A 211 -16.21 -21.65 -22.18
CA SER A 211 -15.93 -21.29 -23.57
C SER A 211 -14.50 -21.67 -23.96
N TYR A 212 -14.22 -21.60 -25.25
CA TYR A 212 -12.87 -21.74 -25.79
C TYR A 212 -12.57 -20.53 -26.67
N THR A 213 -11.32 -20.06 -26.66
CA THR A 213 -10.89 -18.96 -27.54
C THR A 213 -10.96 -19.35 -29.01
N ASP A 214 -11.44 -18.45 -29.87
CA ASP A 214 -11.52 -18.62 -31.33
C ASP A 214 -10.14 -18.63 -32.02
N SER A 215 -10.10 -18.72 -33.35
CA SER A 215 -8.85 -18.65 -34.14
C SER A 215 -8.14 -17.29 -34.05
N GLY A 216 -8.85 -16.24 -33.64
CA GLY A 216 -8.31 -14.92 -33.33
C GLY A 216 -7.96 -14.74 -31.85
N GLY A 217 -8.04 -15.80 -31.03
CA GLY A 217 -7.79 -15.78 -29.60
C GLY A 217 -8.91 -15.19 -28.76
N ARG A 218 -10.07 -14.90 -29.34
CA ARG A 218 -11.16 -14.18 -28.66
C ARG A 218 -12.12 -15.12 -27.95
N PHE A 219 -12.68 -14.66 -26.83
CA PHE A 219 -13.75 -15.34 -26.11
C PHE A 219 -14.85 -14.36 -25.68
N ASP A 220 -16.05 -14.88 -25.45
CA ASP A 220 -17.23 -14.19 -24.94
C ASP A 220 -17.96 -15.18 -24.02
N LEU A 221 -18.01 -14.87 -22.72
CA LEU A 221 -18.61 -15.68 -21.68
C LEU A 221 -19.72 -14.90 -21.01
N HIS A 222 -20.87 -15.53 -20.86
CA HIS A 222 -21.99 -15.04 -20.11
C HIS A 222 -22.47 -16.15 -19.20
N GLY A 223 -22.71 -15.83 -17.94
CA GLY A 223 -23.26 -16.77 -16.98
C GLY A 223 -24.06 -16.06 -15.90
N ASN A 224 -24.94 -16.81 -15.28
CA ASN A 224 -25.78 -16.39 -14.16
C ASN A 224 -25.78 -17.48 -13.08
N SER A 225 -25.97 -17.06 -11.83
CA SER A 225 -26.11 -17.94 -10.66
C SER A 225 -27.25 -17.45 -9.75
N TYR A 226 -27.71 -18.33 -8.86
CA TYR A 226 -28.79 -18.07 -7.90
C TYR A 226 -28.23 -18.13 -6.48
N GLU A 227 -28.06 -16.96 -5.87
CA GLU A 227 -27.31 -16.79 -4.62
C GLU A 227 -28.13 -16.02 -3.59
N PHE A 228 -27.82 -16.20 -2.30
CA PHE A 228 -28.38 -15.32 -1.25
C PHE A 228 -27.59 -14.00 -1.16
N SER A 229 -26.27 -14.08 -1.36
CA SER A 229 -25.31 -12.99 -1.40
C SER A 229 -25.15 -12.41 -2.81
N THR A 230 -24.35 -11.35 -2.95
CA THR A 230 -23.80 -10.99 -4.26
C THR A 230 -22.90 -12.13 -4.73
N ILE A 231 -23.02 -12.53 -6.00
CA ILE A 231 -22.09 -13.51 -6.61
C ILE A 231 -20.65 -12.97 -6.52
N ASP A 232 -19.67 -13.86 -6.36
CA ASP A 232 -18.23 -13.58 -6.36
C ASP A 232 -17.55 -14.17 -7.63
N PRO A 233 -17.89 -13.68 -8.83
CA PRO A 233 -17.51 -14.33 -10.07
C PRO A 233 -16.03 -14.16 -10.41
N GLU A 234 -15.43 -15.24 -10.91
CA GLU A 234 -14.07 -15.29 -11.44
C GLU A 234 -13.99 -16.07 -12.76
N ILE A 235 -13.01 -15.74 -13.60
CA ILE A 235 -12.70 -16.46 -14.83
C ILE A 235 -11.45 -17.31 -14.63
N ARG A 236 -11.51 -18.56 -15.04
CA ARG A 236 -10.38 -19.51 -15.00
C ARG A 236 -9.93 -19.89 -16.40
N ILE A 237 -8.69 -19.59 -16.75
CA ILE A 237 -8.12 -19.82 -18.08
C ILE A 237 -7.06 -20.89 -18.00
N TYR A 238 -7.22 -21.96 -18.76
CA TYR A 238 -6.30 -23.10 -18.78
C TYR A 238 -5.50 -23.14 -20.08
N HIS A 239 -4.19 -22.95 -19.99
CA HIS A 239 -3.32 -22.80 -21.16
C HIS A 239 -1.93 -23.43 -20.98
N ASP A 240 -1.29 -23.76 -22.10
CA ASP A 240 0.09 -24.30 -22.17
C ASP A 240 1.08 -23.29 -22.76
N CYS A 241 0.69 -22.01 -22.85
CA CYS A 241 1.52 -20.97 -23.47
C CYS A 241 2.86 -20.81 -22.73
N ASN A 242 3.97 -20.84 -23.48
CA ASN A 242 5.33 -20.76 -22.95
C ASN A 242 5.62 -21.75 -21.81
N ASP A 243 4.97 -22.92 -21.81
CA ASP A 243 5.09 -23.90 -20.71
C ASP A 243 6.12 -25.01 -20.95
N TYR A 244 6.88 -24.94 -22.05
CA TYR A 244 7.99 -25.85 -22.35
C TYR A 244 7.64 -27.35 -22.26
N GLY A 245 6.37 -27.71 -22.43
CA GLY A 245 5.88 -29.09 -22.39
C GLY A 245 5.80 -29.72 -21.00
N ARG A 246 5.60 -28.92 -19.94
CA ARG A 246 5.34 -29.45 -18.60
C ARG A 246 4.03 -30.27 -18.57
N PRO A 247 3.93 -31.28 -17.68
CA PRO A 247 2.67 -31.99 -17.48
C PRO A 247 1.69 -31.08 -16.71
N CYS A 248 0.47 -30.97 -17.23
CA CYS A 248 -0.65 -30.11 -16.79
C CYS A 248 -0.61 -28.66 -17.30
N GLN A 249 -1.80 -28.12 -17.59
CA GLN A 249 -1.96 -26.75 -18.08
C GLN A 249 -1.80 -25.74 -16.93
N ARG A 250 -1.29 -24.55 -17.24
CA ARG A 250 -1.34 -23.39 -16.33
C ARG A 250 -2.76 -22.90 -16.18
N GLU A 251 -3.11 -22.43 -14.98
CA GLU A 251 -4.41 -21.85 -14.66
C GLU A 251 -4.24 -20.40 -14.23
N TRP A 252 -4.83 -19.46 -14.99
CA TRP A 252 -5.02 -18.08 -14.56
C TRP A 252 -6.41 -17.93 -13.95
N VAL A 253 -6.54 -17.17 -12.85
CA VAL A 253 -7.80 -16.92 -12.16
C VAL A 253 -8.04 -15.41 -12.04
N ILE A 254 -9.15 -14.93 -12.59
CA ILE A 254 -9.45 -13.51 -12.74
C ILE A 254 -10.73 -13.15 -12.03
N ARG A 255 -10.68 -12.31 -11.00
CA ARG A 255 -11.90 -11.83 -10.33
C ARG A 255 -12.62 -10.77 -11.16
N ILE A 256 -13.94 -10.87 -11.25
CA ILE A 256 -14.80 -9.88 -11.90
C ILE A 256 -15.34 -8.93 -10.83
N PRO A 257 -15.04 -7.62 -10.90
CA PRO A 257 -15.51 -6.66 -9.90
C PRO A 257 -17.04 -6.58 -9.81
N GLU A 258 -17.57 -6.33 -8.60
CA GLU A 258 -19.00 -6.22 -8.31
C GLU A 258 -19.77 -5.26 -9.24
N ARG A 259 -19.10 -4.21 -9.77
CA ARG A 259 -19.74 -3.27 -10.71
C ARG A 259 -20.25 -3.92 -12.00
N TYR A 260 -19.67 -5.06 -12.40
CA TYR A 260 -20.10 -5.82 -13.58
C TYR A 260 -21.16 -6.88 -13.24
N VAL A 261 -21.46 -7.09 -11.95
CA VAL A 261 -22.51 -7.99 -11.49
C VAL A 261 -23.87 -7.30 -11.63
N SER A 262 -24.75 -7.93 -12.41
CA SER A 262 -26.09 -7.42 -12.67
C SER A 262 -27.14 -8.28 -11.99
N LYS A 263 -28.22 -7.67 -11.53
CA LYS A 263 -29.39 -8.40 -11.02
C LYS A 263 -30.17 -8.99 -12.20
N GLY A 264 -30.54 -10.26 -12.08
CA GLY A 264 -31.27 -11.04 -13.08
C GLY A 264 -30.35 -11.88 -13.97
N ALA A 265 -30.98 -12.62 -14.88
CA ALA A 265 -30.33 -13.59 -15.77
C ALA A 265 -29.37 -12.98 -16.80
N GLU A 266 -29.50 -11.69 -17.11
CA GLU A 266 -28.78 -11.02 -18.19
C GLU A 266 -27.89 -9.89 -17.66
N ALA A 267 -26.61 -9.93 -18.05
CA ALA A 267 -25.65 -8.93 -17.63
C ALA A 267 -25.94 -7.56 -18.28
N GLY A 268 -26.07 -6.52 -17.45
CA GLY A 268 -26.30 -5.14 -17.89
C GLY A 268 -25.05 -4.45 -18.46
N GLU A 269 -23.86 -4.88 -18.02
CA GLU A 269 -22.58 -4.40 -18.53
C GLU A 269 -21.69 -5.59 -18.93
N THR A 270 -20.86 -5.40 -19.96
CA THR A 270 -19.87 -6.40 -20.38
C THR A 270 -18.47 -5.95 -19.99
N MET A 271 -17.79 -6.71 -19.14
CA MET A 271 -16.37 -6.53 -18.87
C MET A 271 -15.57 -6.92 -20.12
N ARG A 272 -14.68 -6.05 -20.59
CA ARG A 272 -13.81 -6.32 -21.74
C ARG A 272 -12.37 -6.46 -21.25
N LEU A 273 -11.88 -7.69 -21.23
CA LEU A 273 -10.50 -8.05 -20.95
C LEU A 273 -9.63 -7.63 -22.15
N GLY A 274 -8.72 -6.69 -21.91
CA GLY A 274 -7.82 -6.09 -22.89
C GLY A 274 -6.57 -5.53 -22.20
N GLU A 275 -5.64 -5.00 -22.98
CA GLU A 275 -4.37 -4.42 -22.52
C GLU A 275 -4.63 -3.31 -21.49
N ILE A 276 -4.02 -3.40 -20.31
CA ILE A 276 -4.15 -2.42 -19.21
C ILE A 276 -2.84 -1.70 -19.00
N ASN A 277 -2.89 -0.43 -18.59
CA ASN A 277 -1.70 0.39 -18.40
C ASN A 277 -1.81 1.42 -17.28
N LEU A 278 -0.64 1.85 -16.81
CA LEU A 278 -0.46 2.81 -15.74
C LEU A 278 0.73 3.72 -16.06
N GLU A 279 0.58 5.02 -15.81
CA GLU A 279 1.68 5.99 -15.86
C GLU A 279 1.87 6.63 -14.49
N VAL A 280 3.11 6.67 -14.04
CA VAL A 280 3.51 7.31 -12.78
C VAL A 280 4.68 8.24 -13.02
N VAL A 281 4.54 9.48 -12.52
CA VAL A 281 5.58 10.51 -12.59
C VAL A 281 5.91 11.01 -11.20
N GLY A 282 7.17 11.29 -10.95
CA GLY A 282 7.61 11.79 -9.66
C GLY A 282 8.99 12.40 -9.69
N ARG A 283 9.42 12.89 -8.53
CA ARG A 283 10.76 13.45 -8.32
C ARG A 283 11.35 12.93 -7.02
N LEU A 284 12.63 12.59 -7.05
CA LEU A 284 13.37 12.11 -5.87
C LEU A 284 14.47 13.10 -5.50
N LEU A 285 14.62 13.33 -4.20
CA LEU A 285 15.67 14.13 -3.58
C LEU A 285 16.52 13.25 -2.66
N CYS A 286 17.77 13.67 -2.44
CA CYS A 286 18.61 13.14 -1.37
C CYS A 286 19.15 14.35 -0.58
N GLY A 287 18.46 14.67 0.51
CA GLY A 287 18.68 15.92 1.24
C GLY A 287 18.29 17.12 0.38
N ASN A 288 19.20 18.08 0.25
CA ASN A 288 18.96 19.32 -0.52
C ASN A 288 19.28 19.18 -2.02
N GLN A 289 19.65 18.00 -2.49
CA GLN A 289 20.05 17.75 -3.87
C GLN A 289 19.04 16.86 -4.59
N SER A 290 18.94 17.04 -5.90
CA SER A 290 18.22 16.11 -6.78
C SER A 290 18.89 14.73 -6.74
N ALA A 291 18.11 13.67 -6.52
CA ALA A 291 18.64 12.31 -6.53
C ALA A 291 18.67 11.78 -7.97
N SER A 292 19.78 12.02 -8.67
CA SER A 292 20.01 11.57 -10.06
C SER A 292 20.46 10.12 -10.12
N GLY A 293 20.05 9.40 -11.17
CA GLY A 293 20.50 8.02 -11.43
C GLY A 293 19.95 6.98 -10.45
N VAL A 294 18.86 7.30 -9.74
CA VAL A 294 18.15 6.37 -8.86
C VAL A 294 17.34 5.42 -9.71
N ARG A 295 17.48 4.11 -9.51
CA ARG A 295 16.72 3.11 -10.26
C ARG A 295 15.29 3.05 -9.74
N VAL A 296 14.34 3.12 -10.66
CA VAL A 296 12.91 3.02 -10.38
C VAL A 296 12.31 1.92 -11.25
N LYS A 297 11.38 1.14 -10.69
CA LYS A 297 10.65 0.10 -11.40
C LYS A 297 9.18 0.18 -11.10
N LEU A 298 8.37 0.06 -12.14
CA LEU A 298 6.96 -0.22 -12.05
C LEU A 298 6.78 -1.71 -12.30
N VAL A 299 6.17 -2.40 -11.35
CA VAL A 299 6.00 -3.86 -11.40
C VAL A 299 4.58 -4.23 -11.08
N ASP A 300 4.14 -5.35 -11.62
CA ASP A 300 2.98 -6.07 -11.14
C ASP A 300 3.40 -7.04 -10.04
N ASP A 301 2.79 -6.94 -8.88
CA ASP A 301 3.09 -7.81 -7.74
C ASP A 301 1.80 -8.56 -7.38
N ASP A 302 1.39 -9.43 -8.30
CA ASP A 302 0.15 -10.21 -8.24
C ASP A 302 0.16 -11.24 -7.11
N PHE A 303 -0.96 -11.37 -6.39
CA PHE A 303 -1.15 -12.47 -5.45
C PHE A 303 -1.57 -13.76 -6.17
N GLY A 304 -0.63 -14.65 -6.52
CA GLY A 304 -1.00 -15.97 -7.04
C GLY A 304 0.07 -16.71 -7.84
N SER A 305 -0.40 -17.43 -8.87
CA SER A 305 0.40 -18.26 -9.78
C SER A 305 0.88 -17.53 -11.04
N ASP A 306 0.60 -16.22 -11.16
CA ASP A 306 1.19 -15.36 -12.19
C ASP A 306 2.56 -14.88 -11.70
N PRO A 307 3.62 -14.94 -12.52
CA PRO A 307 4.92 -14.41 -12.14
C PRO A 307 4.90 -12.87 -12.17
N ASP A 308 5.38 -12.22 -11.10
CA ASP A 308 5.58 -10.77 -11.03
C ASP A 308 6.20 -10.20 -12.33
N ASP A 309 5.48 -9.32 -13.02
CA ASP A 309 5.90 -8.74 -14.29
C ASP A 309 6.51 -7.35 -14.08
N ASP A 310 7.75 -7.13 -14.57
CA ASP A 310 8.32 -5.78 -14.66
C ASP A 310 7.60 -4.99 -15.77
N LEU A 311 6.67 -4.11 -15.39
CA LEU A 311 5.86 -3.30 -16.32
C LEU A 311 6.68 -2.22 -17.03
N ASP A 312 7.56 -1.54 -16.30
CA ASP A 312 8.52 -0.56 -16.83
C ASP A 312 9.68 -0.34 -15.84
N ALA A 313 10.84 0.08 -16.32
CA ALA A 313 11.99 0.39 -15.48
C ALA A 313 12.83 1.53 -16.06
N GLY A 314 13.36 2.37 -15.18
CA GLY A 314 14.13 3.53 -15.58
C GLY A 314 15.03 4.05 -14.47
N TYR A 315 15.61 5.21 -14.74
CA TYR A 315 16.45 5.95 -13.81
C TYR A 315 15.99 7.39 -13.73
N THR A 316 16.11 8.00 -12.55
CA THR A 316 15.86 9.44 -12.42
C THR A 316 16.88 10.25 -13.22
N ASP A 317 16.40 11.35 -13.80
CA ASP A 317 17.25 12.31 -14.53
C ASP A 317 18.14 13.15 -13.60
N GLN A 318 18.91 14.07 -14.18
CA GLN A 318 19.81 14.98 -13.43
C GLN A 318 19.08 15.88 -12.42
N ASN A 319 17.79 16.11 -12.61
CA ASN A 319 16.93 16.90 -11.75
C ASN A 319 16.10 16.04 -10.77
N GLY A 320 16.32 14.72 -10.77
CA GLY A 320 15.68 13.74 -9.92
C GLY A 320 14.31 13.28 -10.42
N TYR A 321 13.88 13.66 -11.63
CA TYR A 321 12.57 13.27 -12.16
C TYR A 321 12.58 11.88 -12.77
N PHE A 322 11.47 11.17 -12.64
CA PHE A 322 11.20 9.94 -13.38
C PHE A 322 9.79 9.98 -13.99
N ASN A 323 9.63 9.26 -15.10
CA ASN A 323 8.35 8.92 -15.71
C ASN A 323 8.43 7.45 -16.10
N LEU A 324 7.57 6.62 -15.52
CA LEU A 324 7.40 5.23 -15.90
C LEU A 324 5.99 5.04 -16.43
N SER A 325 5.89 4.32 -17.53
CA SER A 325 4.61 3.91 -18.10
C SER A 325 4.72 2.46 -18.54
N GLY A 326 3.91 1.61 -17.93
CA GLY A 326 3.93 0.18 -18.19
C GLY A 326 2.52 -0.32 -18.39
N GLY A 327 2.39 -1.33 -19.22
CA GLY A 327 1.14 -2.01 -19.43
C GLY A 327 1.39 -3.47 -19.74
N THR A 328 0.51 -4.30 -19.25
CA THR A 328 0.57 -5.74 -19.43
C THR A 328 -0.75 -6.22 -20.03
N ASN A 329 -0.69 -7.39 -20.65
CA ASN A 329 -1.90 -8.08 -21.08
C ASN A 329 -2.36 -8.97 -19.95
N GLU A 330 -2.63 -8.36 -18.80
CA GLU A 330 -3.22 -9.06 -17.70
C GLU A 330 -4.72 -9.11 -17.83
N ILE A 331 -5.22 -10.19 -17.26
CA ILE A 331 -6.61 -10.53 -17.33
C ILE A 331 -7.27 -10.14 -16.00
N THR A 332 -6.50 -10.11 -14.90
CA THR A 332 -6.79 -9.45 -13.61
C THR A 332 -6.60 -7.94 -13.69
N THR A 333 -6.99 -7.22 -12.63
CA THR A 333 -6.46 -5.88 -12.40
C THR A 333 -5.02 -6.02 -11.95
N ILE A 334 -4.08 -5.37 -12.63
CA ILE A 334 -2.71 -5.18 -12.15
C ILE A 334 -2.74 -4.75 -10.67
N ASP A 335 -1.82 -5.27 -9.87
CA ASP A 335 -1.50 -4.82 -8.52
C ASP A 335 -0.19 -3.99 -8.60
N PRO A 336 -0.27 -2.73 -9.08
CA PRO A 336 0.91 -1.98 -9.50
C PRO A 336 1.71 -1.50 -8.31
N HIS A 337 3.01 -1.76 -8.36
CA HIS A 337 3.96 -1.34 -7.35
C HIS A 337 5.09 -0.50 -7.94
N LEU A 338 5.41 0.61 -7.28
CA LEU A 338 6.62 1.37 -7.54
C LEU A 338 7.72 0.92 -6.58
N LYS A 339 8.78 0.34 -7.13
CA LYS A 339 10.01 -0.01 -6.41
C LYS A 339 11.10 1.03 -6.72
N ILE A 340 11.74 1.57 -5.69
CA ILE A 340 12.80 2.58 -5.80
C ILE A 340 14.04 2.05 -5.11
N TYR A 341 15.17 2.02 -5.83
CA TYR A 341 16.45 1.48 -5.34
C TYR A 341 17.49 2.59 -5.27
N HIS A 342 18.00 2.89 -4.07
CA HIS A 342 18.88 4.04 -3.86
C HIS A 342 19.91 3.83 -2.75
N ASP A 343 20.99 4.59 -2.84
CA ASP A 343 22.08 4.59 -1.84
C ASP A 343 22.11 5.89 -1.01
N CYS A 344 21.02 6.67 -1.04
CA CYS A 344 20.91 7.91 -0.26
C CYS A 344 21.07 7.63 1.25
N ASN A 345 22.06 8.27 1.87
CA ASN A 345 22.48 8.06 3.27
C ASN A 345 22.77 6.58 3.62
N ASP A 346 23.27 5.77 2.68
CA ASP A 346 23.45 4.32 2.90
C ASP A 346 24.91 3.90 3.16
N ASP A 347 25.81 4.85 3.51
CA ASP A 347 27.19 4.63 3.97
C ASP A 347 28.03 3.55 3.22
N ALA A 348 27.81 3.41 1.90
CA ALA A 348 28.44 2.40 1.04
C ALA A 348 28.17 0.93 1.44
N THR A 349 27.02 0.67 2.07
CA THR A 349 26.51 -0.67 2.35
C THR A 349 26.42 -1.48 1.04
N PRO A 350 26.78 -2.78 1.05
CA PRO A 350 26.51 -3.63 -0.11
C PRO A 350 25.00 -3.71 -0.32
N CYS A 351 24.56 -3.52 -1.57
CA CYS A 351 23.16 -3.53 -1.99
C CYS A 351 22.40 -2.24 -1.65
N GLN A 352 21.35 -1.93 -2.41
CA GLN A 352 20.69 -0.63 -2.33
C GLN A 352 19.48 -0.69 -1.39
N ARG A 353 19.19 0.40 -0.67
CA ARG A 353 17.90 0.57 0.02
C ARG A 353 16.78 0.49 -1.01
N ARG A 354 15.73 -0.26 -0.70
CA ARG A 354 14.57 -0.47 -1.56
C ARG A 354 13.31 0.01 -0.87
N TRP A 355 12.69 1.05 -1.43
CA TRP A 355 11.33 1.44 -1.09
C TRP A 355 10.35 0.76 -2.02
N LYS A 356 9.19 0.36 -1.49
CA LYS A 356 8.10 -0.27 -2.23
C LYS A 356 6.78 0.41 -1.89
N PHE A 357 6.11 0.93 -2.91
CA PHE A 357 4.80 1.57 -2.79
C PHE A 357 3.79 0.79 -3.63
N GLU A 358 2.64 0.47 -3.07
CA GLU A 358 1.45 0.08 -3.81
C GLU A 358 0.80 1.34 -4.39
N LEU A 359 0.46 1.27 -5.68
CA LEU A 359 -0.13 2.38 -6.41
C LEU A 359 -1.66 2.19 -6.50
N PRO A 360 -2.44 3.28 -6.39
CA PRO A 360 -3.90 3.20 -6.45
C PRO A 360 -4.45 2.65 -7.78
N ASN A 361 -5.26 1.60 -7.68
CA ASN A 361 -5.85 0.90 -8.84
C ASN A 361 -6.76 1.78 -9.73
N HIS A 362 -7.25 2.95 -9.26
CA HIS A 362 -8.10 3.83 -10.07
C HIS A 362 -7.34 4.64 -11.14
N TYR A 363 -6.01 4.55 -11.19
CA TYR A 363 -5.17 5.08 -12.27
C TYR A 363 -4.91 4.08 -13.39
N ILE A 364 -5.28 2.81 -13.20
CA ILE A 364 -5.20 1.78 -14.24
C ILE A 364 -6.21 2.13 -15.34
N THR A 365 -5.73 2.20 -16.59
CA THR A 365 -6.59 2.50 -17.75
C THR A 365 -6.56 1.37 -18.78
N ASN A 366 -7.61 1.28 -19.58
CA ASN A 366 -7.69 0.29 -20.67
C ASN A 366 -7.06 0.86 -21.94
N GLY A 367 -6.25 0.04 -22.61
CA GLY A 367 -5.56 0.32 -23.86
C GLY A 367 -4.06 0.57 -23.68
N LYS A 368 -3.36 0.77 -24.80
CA LYS A 368 -1.90 0.99 -24.83
C LYS A 368 -1.44 2.33 -24.26
N VAL A 369 -2.30 3.35 -24.29
CA VAL A 369 -1.94 4.73 -23.95
C VAL A 369 -2.60 5.12 -22.63
N PRO A 370 -1.83 5.52 -21.61
CA PRO A 370 -2.38 5.79 -20.28
C PRO A 370 -3.28 7.02 -20.37
N GLN A 371 -4.49 6.91 -19.81
CA GLN A 371 -5.45 8.02 -19.83
C GLN A 371 -5.41 8.85 -18.55
N LYS A 372 -4.71 8.36 -17.52
CA LYS A 372 -4.51 9.01 -16.23
C LYS A 372 -3.06 8.86 -15.82
N ILE A 373 -2.52 9.92 -15.23
CA ILE A 373 -1.15 9.97 -14.74
C ILE A 373 -1.21 10.10 -13.23
N LEU A 374 -0.59 9.16 -12.51
CA LEU A 374 -0.38 9.28 -11.08
C LEU A 374 0.82 10.20 -10.83
N HIS A 375 0.56 11.34 -10.19
CA HIS A 375 1.62 12.22 -9.71
C HIS A 375 2.08 11.76 -8.32
N PHE A 376 3.16 10.99 -8.28
CA PHE A 376 3.76 10.44 -7.04
C PHE A 376 4.19 11.54 -6.04
N GLY A 377 4.49 12.74 -6.55
CA GLY A 377 4.97 13.87 -5.76
C GLY A 377 6.49 14.00 -5.80
N THR A 378 7.05 14.71 -4.81
CA THR A 378 8.50 14.86 -4.61
C THR A 378 8.88 14.25 -3.27
N TRP A 379 9.72 13.21 -3.26
CA TRP A 379 10.09 12.50 -2.03
C TRP A 379 11.57 12.64 -1.73
N ASN A 380 11.90 12.93 -0.47
CA ASN A 380 13.28 12.93 -0.01
C ASN A 380 13.67 11.54 0.53
N LEU A 381 14.58 10.86 -0.19
CA LEU A 381 15.06 9.50 0.07
C LEU A 381 15.84 9.32 1.39
N GLU A 382 16.05 10.42 2.11
CA GLU A 382 16.65 10.38 3.43
C GLU A 382 15.70 9.82 4.50
N ALA A 383 14.38 9.86 4.29
CA ALA A 383 13.44 9.24 5.22
C ALA A 383 13.75 7.73 5.39
N ILE A 384 13.39 7.16 6.52
CA ILE A 384 13.55 5.72 6.78
C ILE A 384 12.15 5.10 6.75
N MET A 385 11.89 4.17 5.82
CA MET A 385 10.58 3.53 5.71
C MET A 385 10.48 2.37 6.72
N PRO A 386 9.30 2.12 7.31
CA PRO A 386 9.17 1.19 8.44
C PRO A 386 9.53 -0.26 8.09
N ASP A 387 9.28 -0.67 6.84
CA ASP A 387 9.64 -1.99 6.30
C ASP A 387 10.63 -1.89 5.13
N GLU A 388 11.53 -0.90 5.14
CA GLU A 388 12.56 -0.81 4.10
C GLU A 388 13.51 -2.00 4.16
N SER A 389 13.94 -2.46 2.99
CA SER A 389 14.84 -3.61 2.82
C SER A 389 16.01 -3.23 1.93
N HIS A 390 17.13 -3.93 2.05
CA HIS A 390 18.23 -3.82 1.08
C HIS A 390 18.06 -4.88 0.00
N ASP A 391 18.25 -4.49 -1.26
CA ASP A 391 18.12 -5.39 -2.41
C ASP A 391 19.39 -5.35 -3.28
N CYS A 392 19.96 -6.54 -3.49
CA CYS A 392 21.19 -6.76 -4.24
C CYS A 392 20.93 -7.22 -5.68
N ILE A 393 19.71 -7.63 -5.98
CA ILE A 393 19.32 -8.30 -7.22
C ILE A 393 18.13 -7.55 -7.80
N HIS A 394 18.47 -6.49 -8.52
CA HIS A 394 17.54 -5.56 -9.14
C HIS A 394 17.39 -5.81 -10.64
#